data_AF-A0A520ZYS0-F1
#
_entry.id   AF-A0A520ZYS0-F1
#
_cell.length_a   1.000
_cell.length_b   1.000
_cell.length_c   1.000
_cell.angle_alpha   90.00
_cell.angle_beta   90.00
_cell.angle_gamma   90.00
#
_symmetry.space_group_name_H-M   'P 1'
#
loop_
_entity.id
_entity.type
_entity.pdbx_description
1 polymer ?
#
loop_
_entity_poly.entity_id
_entity_poly.type
_entity_poly.pdbx_seq_one_letter_code
_entity_poly.pdbx_strand_id
1 'polypeptide(L)'
;MALTPDDIAQKAFTPRFRGIDPVEVREFLLLAAAQIADLHDQITQQKEQIGEQEKELALAADDKKSFDDVLDVFKQKIDTLTAQLGETRQQQANRDEEFKRVQQLLEEVQRERDKVKGELDRAQTSLSEAGVFKQKIDTLTAQLGETRQQQANRDEEFKRVQQLLEEVQRERDKVKGELGRAQTSLSEAESKSRMSRAALEGMRNKIVVIEAEKAELISAAEQHQKTLDEGCCRPTDKAGGTKLQAERMIAEATEKSDELAEETKLQEKRIIAETKEEIARLRDTASQELVVIREDIDKLNAQRRQLHTDLRDLLHDHLNRLSEYATGSGGPTTSEYDELFQKIDFTELAELEDDAALDEIIGNEQPSDEQAGESEENLRTKLKDGGIAYLSDE
;
A
#
# COMPACT_ATOMS: atom_id res chain seq x y z
N MET A 1 64.02 2.47 123.92
CA MET A 1 63.37 2.19 125.22
C MET A 1 62.39 3.32 125.47
N ALA A 2 61.09 3.03 125.42
CA ALA A 2 60.06 4.03 125.72
C ALA A 2 59.90 4.12 127.24
N LEU A 3 59.90 5.34 127.79
CA LEU A 3 59.59 5.59 129.18
C LEU A 3 58.09 5.31 129.40
N THR A 4 57.75 4.40 130.30
CA THR A 4 56.35 4.16 130.67
C THR A 4 55.89 5.22 131.68
N PRO A 5 54.57 5.50 131.76
CA PRO A 5 54.03 6.36 132.82
C PRO A 5 54.50 5.92 134.21
N ASP A 6 54.60 4.61 134.42
CA ASP A 6 55.08 3.99 135.67
C ASP A 6 56.56 4.31 135.95
N ASP A 7 57.42 4.32 134.92
CA ASP A 7 58.84 4.69 135.05
C ASP A 7 59.05 6.15 135.50
N ILE A 8 58.06 7.01 135.24
CA ILE A 8 58.10 8.44 135.57
C ILE A 8 57.56 8.69 136.97
N ALA A 9 56.46 8.03 137.34
CA ALA A 9 55.91 8.08 138.69
C ALA A 9 56.89 7.55 139.75
N GLN A 10 57.72 6.56 139.39
CA GLN A 10 58.67 5.91 140.30
C GLN A 10 60.06 6.58 140.34
N LYS A 11 60.27 7.67 139.58
CA LYS A 11 61.60 8.29 139.45
C LYS A 11 61.97 9.09 140.70
N ALA A 12 62.97 8.62 141.44
CA ALA A 12 63.47 9.30 142.64
C ALA A 12 64.64 10.25 142.30
N PHE A 13 64.54 11.53 142.67
CA PHE A 13 65.62 12.50 142.51
C PHE A 13 66.49 12.59 143.77
N THR A 14 67.81 12.59 143.60
CA THR A 14 68.76 12.85 144.70
C THR A 14 68.60 14.27 145.24
N PRO A 15 68.46 14.47 146.56
CA PRO A 15 68.22 15.76 147.19
C PRO A 15 69.52 16.60 147.22
N ARG A 16 69.90 17.17 146.08
CA ARG A 16 71.04 18.10 145.97
C ARG A 16 70.60 19.52 145.64
N PHE A 17 69.35 19.74 145.21
CA PHE A 17 68.80 21.06 144.97
C PHE A 17 68.24 21.64 146.26
N ARG A 18 68.93 22.63 146.84
CA ARG A 18 68.42 23.40 147.98
C ARG A 18 67.24 24.25 147.52
N GLY A 19 66.06 24.03 148.10
CA GLY A 19 64.89 24.89 147.95
C GLY A 19 63.70 24.32 147.17
N ILE A 20 63.67 23.02 146.85
CA ILE A 20 62.52 22.38 146.18
C ILE A 20 61.92 21.33 147.12
N ASP A 21 60.60 21.36 147.33
CA ASP A 21 59.88 20.45 148.23
C ASP A 21 59.74 19.04 147.61
N PRO A 22 60.18 17.96 148.30
CA PRO A 22 60.01 16.59 147.82
C PRO A 22 58.54 16.14 147.64
N VAL A 23 57.58 16.83 148.24
CA VAL A 23 56.14 16.59 148.01
C VAL A 23 55.72 17.17 146.66
N GLU A 24 56.07 18.42 146.38
CA GLU A 24 55.79 19.09 145.09
C GLU A 24 56.40 18.33 143.91
N VAL A 25 57.63 17.80 144.06
CA VAL A 25 58.27 16.98 143.02
C VAL A 25 57.49 15.69 142.73
N ARG A 26 56.91 15.05 143.76
CA ARG A 26 56.09 13.84 143.56
C ARG A 26 54.75 14.16 142.91
N GLU A 27 54.09 15.24 143.31
CA GLU A 27 52.85 15.69 142.68
C GLU A 27 53.07 16.04 141.20
N PHE A 28 54.18 16.73 140.89
CA PHE A 28 54.58 17.00 139.51
C PHE A 28 54.84 15.71 138.72
N LEU A 29 55.54 14.72 139.31
CA LEU A 29 55.80 13.44 138.66
C LEU A 29 54.52 12.62 138.44
N LEU A 30 53.56 12.65 139.36
CA LEU A 30 52.26 12.01 139.19
C LEU A 30 51.44 12.69 138.09
N LEU A 31 51.45 14.03 138.03
CA LEU A 31 50.79 14.78 136.96
C LEU A 31 51.45 14.49 135.60
N ALA A 32 52.79 14.44 135.55
CA ALA A 32 53.53 14.10 134.34
C ALA A 32 53.27 12.66 133.90
N ALA A 33 53.19 11.70 134.83
CA ALA A 33 52.84 10.31 134.54
C ALA A 33 51.41 10.20 134.00
N ALA A 34 50.44 10.90 134.59
CA ALA A 34 49.05 10.95 134.11
C ALA A 34 48.95 11.54 132.70
N GLN A 35 49.61 12.67 132.43
CA GLN A 35 49.67 13.26 131.10
C GLN A 35 50.30 12.32 130.06
N ILE A 36 51.32 11.54 130.45
CA ILE A 36 51.97 10.58 129.56
C ILE A 36 51.11 9.33 129.33
N ALA A 37 50.32 8.92 130.32
CA ALA A 37 49.31 7.88 130.15
C ALA A 37 48.23 8.32 129.16
N ASP A 38 47.67 9.53 129.33
CA ASP A 38 46.68 10.09 128.40
C ASP A 38 47.24 10.20 126.97
N LEU A 39 48.51 10.61 126.83
CA LEU A 39 49.19 10.65 125.53
C LEU A 39 49.41 9.25 124.94
N HIS A 40 49.70 8.24 125.75
CA HIS A 40 49.81 6.85 125.29
C HIS A 40 48.46 6.29 124.83
N ASP A 41 47.38 6.60 125.54
CA ASP A 41 46.04 6.20 125.14
C ASP A 41 45.63 6.88 123.83
N GLN A 42 45.93 8.18 123.68
CA GLN A 42 45.75 8.90 122.42
C GLN A 42 46.59 8.30 121.28
N ILE A 43 47.85 7.95 121.52
CA ILE A 43 48.71 7.29 120.52
C ILE A 43 48.14 5.93 120.13
N THR A 44 47.60 5.17 121.08
CA THR A 44 47.02 3.86 120.83
C THR A 44 45.73 4.00 120.01
N GLN A 45 44.87 4.93 120.37
CA GLN A 45 43.64 5.24 119.63
C GLN A 45 43.96 5.75 118.21
N GLN A 46 44.95 6.63 118.05
CA GLN A 46 45.39 7.09 116.74
C GLN A 46 45.97 5.95 115.90
N LYS A 47 46.72 5.02 116.49
CA LYS A 47 47.22 3.83 115.78
C LYS A 47 46.10 2.93 115.32
N GLU A 48 45.08 2.72 116.14
CA GLU A 48 43.90 1.94 115.74
C GLU A 48 43.15 2.63 114.60
N GLN A 49 42.91 3.93 114.68
CA GLN A 49 42.29 4.71 113.61
C GLN A 49 43.09 4.67 112.31
N ILE A 50 44.42 4.81 112.38
CA ILE A 50 45.30 4.69 111.21
C ILE A 50 45.18 3.28 110.61
N GLY A 51 45.20 2.24 111.44
CA GLY A 51 45.06 0.85 110.98
C GLY A 51 43.69 0.54 110.35
N GLU A 52 42.61 1.17 110.83
CA GLU A 52 41.28 1.08 110.21
C GLU A 52 41.23 1.83 108.87
N GLN A 53 41.76 3.05 108.81
CA GLN A 53 41.86 3.83 107.57
C GLN A 53 42.72 3.13 106.51
N GLU A 54 43.82 2.48 106.90
CA GLU A 54 44.66 1.70 105.99
C GLU A 54 43.90 0.50 105.39
N LYS A 55 43.05 -0.17 106.17
CA LYS A 55 42.19 -1.26 105.67
C LYS A 55 41.12 -0.75 104.72
N GLU A 56 40.46 0.37 105.04
CA GLU A 56 39.49 0.99 104.13
C GLU A 56 40.14 1.42 102.82
N LEU A 57 41.34 2.02 102.88
CA LEU A 57 42.10 2.39 101.70
C LEU A 57 42.50 1.17 100.86
N ALA A 58 42.87 0.05 101.49
CA ALA A 58 43.17 -1.19 100.79
C ALA A 58 41.93 -1.75 100.06
N LEU A 59 40.78 -1.79 100.71
CA LEU A 59 39.51 -2.22 100.10
C LEU A 59 39.10 -1.29 98.94
N ALA A 60 39.23 0.02 99.12
CA ALA A 60 38.93 0.99 98.06
C ALA A 60 39.88 0.85 96.85
N ALA A 61 41.14 0.47 97.08
CA ALA A 61 42.09 0.20 96.01
C ALA A 61 41.72 -1.07 95.21
N ASP A 62 41.27 -2.12 95.89
CA ASP A 62 40.78 -3.34 95.25
C ASP A 62 39.49 -3.09 94.45
N ASP A 63 38.54 -2.33 95.01
CA ASP A 63 37.32 -1.92 94.32
C ASP A 63 37.66 -1.11 93.06
N LYS A 64 38.55 -0.11 93.18
CA LYS A 64 39.01 0.69 92.04
C LYS A 64 39.61 -0.19 90.95
N LYS A 65 40.44 -1.17 91.32
CA LYS A 65 41.03 -2.12 90.38
C LYS A 65 39.95 -2.95 89.67
N SER A 66 38.95 -3.43 90.41
CA SER A 66 37.81 -4.16 89.81
C SER A 66 37.02 -3.29 88.83
N PHE A 67 36.84 -2.00 89.11
CA PHE A 67 36.22 -1.06 88.19
C PHE A 67 37.07 -0.83 86.94
N ASP A 68 38.38 -0.69 87.08
CA ASP A 68 39.30 -0.54 85.94
C ASP A 68 39.25 -1.78 85.02
N ASP A 69 39.20 -3.00 85.58
CA ASP A 69 39.03 -4.24 84.81
C ASP A 69 37.70 -4.26 84.04
N VAL A 70 36.61 -3.86 84.68
CA VAL A 70 35.27 -3.75 84.05
C VAL A 70 35.28 -2.70 82.93
N LEU A 71 35.91 -1.55 83.15
CA LEU A 71 36.05 -0.51 82.14
C LEU A 71 36.83 -0.99 80.93
N ASP A 72 37.88 -1.80 81.12
CA ASP A 72 38.64 -2.36 80.01
C ASP A 72 37.84 -3.37 79.19
N VAL A 73 37.00 -4.20 79.83
CA VAL A 73 36.04 -5.06 79.11
C VAL A 73 35.04 -4.22 78.29
N PHE A 74 34.53 -3.13 78.85
CA PHE A 74 33.62 -2.24 78.12
C PHE A 74 34.30 -1.55 76.94
N LYS A 75 35.55 -1.07 77.11
CA LYS A 75 36.34 -0.50 76.01
C LYS A 75 36.53 -1.51 74.89
N GLN A 76 36.96 -2.73 75.20
CA GLN A 76 37.10 -3.80 74.21
C GLN A 76 35.79 -4.09 73.46
N LYS A 77 34.66 -4.09 74.17
CA LYS A 77 33.34 -4.29 73.56
C LYS A 77 32.94 -3.14 72.64
N ILE A 78 33.22 -1.90 73.04
CA ILE A 78 33.00 -0.70 72.21
C ILE A 78 33.86 -0.76 70.94
N ASP A 79 35.14 -1.13 71.06
CA ASP A 79 36.05 -1.25 69.92
C ASP A 79 35.57 -2.34 68.96
N THR A 80 35.14 -3.49 69.48
CA THR A 80 34.59 -4.59 68.68
C THR A 80 33.32 -4.18 67.94
N LEU A 81 32.38 -3.52 68.62
CA LEU A 81 31.14 -3.04 68.01
C LEU A 81 31.42 -1.95 66.96
N THR A 82 32.40 -1.08 67.21
CA THR A 82 32.81 -0.04 66.27
C THR A 82 33.40 -0.66 65.00
N ALA A 83 34.22 -1.71 65.13
CA ALA A 83 34.75 -2.46 63.99
C ALA A 83 33.64 -3.14 63.17
N GLN A 84 32.68 -3.79 63.84
CA GLN A 84 31.52 -4.43 63.18
C GLN A 84 30.63 -3.40 62.46
N LEU A 85 30.41 -2.23 63.05
CA LEU A 85 29.70 -1.13 62.41
C LEU A 85 30.46 -0.58 61.19
N GLY A 86 31.79 -0.53 61.26
CA GLY A 86 32.63 -0.18 60.12
C GLY A 86 32.49 -1.17 58.97
N GLU A 87 32.59 -2.47 59.26
CA GLU A 87 32.46 -3.53 58.26
C GLU A 87 31.07 -3.56 57.60
N THR A 88 30.01 -3.45 58.40
CA THR A 88 28.63 -3.43 57.87
C THR A 88 28.36 -2.20 57.01
N ARG A 89 28.89 -1.03 57.36
CA ARG A 89 28.84 0.18 56.50
C ARG A 89 29.59 -0.03 55.19
N GLN A 90 30.76 -0.65 55.22
CA GLN A 90 31.51 -0.93 54.00
C GLN A 90 30.77 -1.93 53.09
N GLN A 91 30.15 -2.96 53.68
CA GLN A 91 29.33 -3.90 52.92
C GLN A 91 28.10 -3.22 52.29
N GLN A 92 27.46 -2.28 52.99
CA GLN A 92 26.37 -1.48 52.43
C GLN A 92 26.85 -0.63 51.25
N ALA A 93 27.98 0.08 51.39
CA ALA A 93 28.55 0.88 50.31
C ALA A 93 28.85 0.03 49.06
N ASN A 94 29.43 -1.16 49.25
CA ASN A 94 29.70 -2.09 48.14
C ASN A 94 28.40 -2.56 47.46
N ARG A 95 27.36 -2.89 48.24
CA ARG A 95 26.05 -3.27 47.70
C ARG A 95 25.37 -2.14 46.93
N ASP A 96 25.49 -0.91 47.41
CA ASP A 96 24.94 0.26 46.71
C ASP A 96 25.64 0.51 45.36
N GLU A 97 26.96 0.28 45.30
CA GLU A 97 27.70 0.32 44.03
C GLU A 97 27.27 -0.79 43.07
N GLU A 98 27.12 -2.02 43.56
CA GLU A 98 26.60 -3.14 42.75
C GLU A 98 25.19 -2.85 42.24
N PHE A 99 24.32 -2.29 43.08
CA PHE A 99 22.96 -1.92 42.70
C PHE A 99 22.94 -0.87 41.58
N LYS A 100 23.82 0.15 41.67
CA LYS A 100 24.00 1.14 40.60
C LYS A 100 24.47 0.51 39.29
N ARG A 101 25.41 -0.43 39.34
CA ARG A 101 25.87 -1.15 38.13
C ARG A 101 24.75 -1.97 37.50
N VAL A 102 23.97 -2.69 38.33
CA VAL A 102 22.82 -3.47 37.86
C VAL A 102 21.75 -2.56 37.24
N GLN A 103 21.49 -1.40 37.84
CA GLN A 103 20.55 -0.42 37.29
C GLN A 103 20.98 0.10 35.92
N GLN A 104 22.27 0.41 35.74
CA GLN A 104 22.82 0.82 34.44
C GLN A 104 22.66 -0.27 33.37
N LEU A 105 22.97 -1.52 33.71
CA LEU A 105 22.77 -2.67 32.80
C LEU A 105 21.29 -2.87 32.45
N LEU A 106 20.38 -2.68 33.40
CA LEU A 106 18.95 -2.79 33.16
C LEU A 106 18.48 -1.74 32.14
N GLU A 107 18.94 -0.50 32.28
CA GLU A 107 18.63 0.57 31.32
C GLU A 107 19.20 0.29 29.92
N GLU A 108 20.42 -0.26 29.84
CA GLU A 108 21.03 -0.66 28.57
C GLU A 108 20.20 -1.75 27.88
N VAL A 109 19.82 -2.81 28.61
CA VAL A 109 18.95 -3.88 28.10
C VAL A 109 17.58 -3.34 27.68
N GLN A 110 17.02 -2.36 28.39
CA GLN A 110 15.78 -1.69 27.98
C GLN A 110 15.94 -0.94 26.65
N ARG A 111 17.02 -0.17 26.48
CA ARG A 111 17.32 0.52 25.22
C ARG A 111 17.49 -0.46 24.06
N GLU A 112 18.19 -1.58 24.28
CA GLU A 112 18.34 -2.63 23.26
C GLU A 112 17.00 -3.27 22.90
N ARG A 113 16.16 -3.58 23.88
CA ARG A 113 14.81 -4.11 23.65
C ARG A 113 13.98 -3.15 22.79
N ASP A 114 14.01 -1.87 23.08
CA ASP A 114 13.25 -0.86 22.33
C ASP A 114 13.77 -0.71 20.90
N LYS A 115 15.10 -0.80 20.72
CA LYS A 115 15.72 -0.83 19.39
C LYS A 115 15.27 -2.04 18.58
N VAL A 116 15.35 -3.24 19.16
CA VAL A 116 14.91 -4.49 18.51
C VAL A 116 13.41 -4.44 18.19
N LYS A 117 12.59 -3.89 19.07
CA LYS A 117 11.15 -3.69 18.82
C LYS A 117 10.92 -2.78 17.60
N GLY A 118 11.64 -1.66 17.51
CA GLY A 118 11.56 -0.79 16.34
C GLY A 118 12.07 -1.44 15.05
N GLU A 119 13.08 -2.31 15.11
CA GLU A 119 13.54 -3.11 13.96
C GLU A 119 12.48 -4.14 13.54
N LEU A 120 11.82 -4.79 14.49
CA LEU A 120 10.72 -5.72 14.25
C LEU A 120 9.52 -5.03 13.56
N ASP A 121 9.12 -3.86 14.06
CA ASP A 121 8.02 -3.09 13.47
C ASP A 121 8.32 -2.71 12.01
N ARG A 122 9.56 -2.28 11.71
CA ARG A 122 9.98 -1.99 10.33
C ARG A 122 9.96 -3.25 9.45
N ALA A 123 10.46 -4.38 9.95
CA ALA A 123 10.42 -5.64 9.22
C ALA A 123 8.99 -6.11 8.92
N GLN A 124 8.05 -5.88 9.86
CA GLN A 124 6.65 -6.21 9.68
C GLN A 124 5.97 -5.33 8.63
N THR A 125 6.33 -4.04 8.56
CA THR A 125 5.88 -3.15 7.48
C THR A 125 6.41 -3.62 6.12
N SER A 126 7.70 -3.94 6.01
CA SER A 126 8.29 -4.48 4.77
C SER A 126 7.64 -5.81 4.34
N LEU A 127 7.25 -6.66 5.30
CA LEU A 127 6.54 -7.91 5.01
C LEU A 127 5.13 -7.64 4.45
N SER A 128 4.44 -6.63 4.99
CA SER A 128 3.13 -6.21 4.48
C SER A 128 3.23 -5.69 3.04
N GLU A 129 4.25 -4.87 2.74
CA GLU A 129 4.55 -4.41 1.38
C GLU A 129 4.86 -5.58 0.42
N ALA A 130 5.65 -6.56 0.87
CA ALA A 130 5.90 -7.78 0.10
C ALA A 130 4.61 -8.57 -0.21
N GLY A 131 3.64 -8.55 0.70
CA GLY A 131 2.30 -9.11 0.49
C GLY A 131 1.56 -8.43 -0.68
N VAL A 132 1.64 -7.10 -0.78
CA VAL A 132 1.06 -6.33 -1.89
C VAL A 132 1.75 -6.69 -3.22
N PHE A 133 3.08 -6.80 -3.23
CA PHE A 133 3.81 -7.23 -4.43
C PHE A 133 3.42 -8.64 -4.88
N LYS A 134 3.23 -9.57 -3.92
CA LYS A 134 2.75 -10.92 -4.22
C LYS A 134 1.37 -10.89 -4.89
N GLN A 135 0.43 -10.12 -4.37
CA GLN A 135 -0.89 -9.95 -4.99
C GLN A 135 -0.77 -9.39 -6.42
N LYS A 136 0.11 -8.41 -6.64
CA LYS A 136 0.35 -7.86 -7.98
C LYS A 136 0.92 -8.89 -8.95
N ILE A 137 1.83 -9.75 -8.47
CA ILE A 137 2.38 -10.87 -9.26
C ILE A 137 1.28 -11.88 -9.60
N ASP A 138 0.41 -12.22 -8.66
CA ASP A 138 -0.71 -13.14 -8.89
C ASP A 138 -1.69 -12.58 -9.94
N THR A 139 -2.03 -11.29 -9.85
CA THR A 139 -2.86 -10.60 -10.84
C THR A 139 -2.22 -10.58 -12.23
N LEU A 140 -0.93 -10.21 -12.33
CA LEU A 140 -0.20 -10.23 -13.61
C LEU A 140 -0.10 -11.63 -14.20
N THR A 141 0.06 -12.65 -13.35
CA THR A 141 0.09 -14.06 -13.77
C THR A 141 -1.25 -14.49 -14.35
N ALA A 142 -2.37 -14.09 -13.73
CA ALA A 142 -3.71 -14.34 -14.24
C ALA A 142 -3.95 -13.65 -15.59
N GLN A 143 -3.58 -12.36 -15.71
CA GLN A 143 -3.69 -11.58 -16.96
C GLN A 143 -2.85 -12.20 -18.10
N LEU A 144 -1.64 -12.65 -17.81
CA LEU A 144 -0.80 -13.37 -18.78
C LEU A 144 -1.44 -14.70 -19.21
N GLY A 145 -2.09 -15.42 -18.28
CA GLY A 145 -2.85 -16.62 -18.59
C GLY A 145 -4.01 -16.36 -19.55
N GLU A 146 -4.80 -15.32 -19.27
CA GLU A 146 -5.91 -14.90 -20.13
C GLU A 146 -5.43 -14.46 -21.52
N THR A 147 -4.38 -13.65 -21.58
CA THR A 147 -3.81 -13.18 -22.86
C THR A 147 -3.32 -14.36 -23.70
N ARG A 148 -2.68 -15.36 -23.08
CA ARG A 148 -2.25 -16.60 -23.76
C ARG A 148 -3.44 -17.38 -24.30
N GLN A 149 -4.53 -17.48 -23.54
CA GLN A 149 -5.75 -18.16 -23.99
C GLN A 149 -6.39 -17.43 -25.17
N GLN A 150 -6.47 -16.10 -25.10
CA GLN A 150 -6.95 -15.28 -26.23
C GLN A 150 -6.08 -15.46 -27.47
N GLN A 151 -4.76 -15.53 -27.32
CA GLN A 151 -3.84 -15.79 -28.42
C GLN A 151 -4.06 -17.18 -29.03
N ALA A 152 -4.22 -18.21 -28.21
CA ALA A 152 -4.55 -19.56 -28.69
C ALA A 152 -5.87 -19.60 -29.47
N ASN A 153 -6.90 -18.90 -28.99
CA ASN A 153 -8.18 -18.80 -29.69
C ASN A 153 -8.02 -18.08 -31.06
N ARG A 154 -7.26 -16.98 -31.10
CA ARG A 154 -6.96 -16.26 -32.35
C ARG A 154 -6.17 -17.14 -33.33
N ASP A 155 -5.23 -17.95 -32.85
CA ASP A 155 -4.47 -18.88 -33.69
C ASP A 155 -5.38 -19.98 -34.28
N GLU A 156 -6.38 -20.45 -33.53
CA GLU A 156 -7.41 -21.36 -34.05
C GLU A 156 -8.29 -20.70 -35.12
N GLU A 157 -8.74 -19.46 -34.88
CA GLU A 157 -9.51 -18.69 -35.87
C GLU A 157 -8.69 -18.45 -37.14
N PHE A 158 -7.41 -18.11 -36.99
CA PHE A 158 -6.50 -17.92 -38.13
C PHE A 158 -6.38 -19.20 -38.95
N LYS A 159 -6.27 -20.37 -38.32
CA LYS A 159 -6.28 -21.67 -39.01
C LYS A 159 -7.59 -21.92 -39.77
N ARG A 160 -8.74 -21.57 -39.19
CA ARG A 160 -10.05 -21.70 -39.85
C ARG A 160 -10.14 -20.78 -41.07
N VAL A 161 -9.72 -19.52 -40.93
CA VAL A 161 -9.68 -18.55 -42.03
C VAL A 161 -8.74 -19.03 -43.14
N GLN A 162 -7.58 -19.58 -42.79
CA GLN A 162 -6.64 -20.15 -43.75
C GLN A 162 -7.26 -21.31 -44.54
N GLN A 163 -7.99 -22.21 -43.88
CA GLN A 163 -8.71 -23.32 -44.55
C GLN A 163 -9.77 -22.80 -45.53
N LEU A 164 -10.59 -21.82 -45.10
CA LEU A 164 -11.59 -21.18 -45.97
C LEU A 164 -10.94 -20.51 -47.18
N LEU A 165 -9.80 -19.84 -46.99
CA LEU A 165 -9.08 -19.19 -48.07
C LEU A 165 -8.53 -20.20 -49.09
N GLU A 166 -8.05 -21.36 -48.65
CA GLU A 166 -7.68 -22.46 -49.55
C GLU A 166 -8.89 -23.02 -50.31
N GLU A 167 -10.04 -23.18 -49.66
CA GLU A 167 -11.28 -23.62 -50.33
C GLU A 167 -11.72 -22.63 -51.42
N VAL A 168 -11.77 -21.34 -51.10
CA VAL A 168 -12.10 -20.28 -52.06
C VAL A 168 -11.09 -20.25 -53.22
N GLN A 169 -9.80 -20.49 -52.95
CA GLN A 169 -8.80 -20.61 -54.02
C GLN A 169 -9.05 -21.81 -54.94
N ARG A 170 -9.38 -22.98 -54.37
CA ARG A 170 -9.74 -24.18 -55.16
C ARG A 170 -10.97 -23.92 -56.02
N GLU A 171 -12.00 -23.26 -55.47
CA GLU A 171 -13.20 -22.90 -56.22
C GLU A 171 -12.89 -21.93 -57.37
N ARG A 172 -12.09 -20.90 -57.10
CA ARG A 172 -11.64 -19.95 -58.13
C ARG A 172 -10.89 -20.66 -59.26
N ASP A 173 -9.99 -21.58 -58.95
CA ASP A 173 -9.25 -22.34 -59.97
C ASP A 173 -10.16 -23.28 -60.78
N LYS A 174 -11.17 -23.89 -60.14
CA LYS A 174 -12.20 -24.68 -60.80
C LYS A 174 -13.01 -23.84 -61.78
N VAL A 175 -13.52 -22.69 -61.33
CA VAL A 175 -14.29 -21.74 -62.16
C VAL A 175 -13.44 -21.23 -63.31
N LYS A 176 -12.16 -20.91 -63.07
CA LYS A 176 -11.22 -20.52 -64.13
C LYS A 176 -11.03 -21.61 -65.19
N GLY A 177 -10.95 -22.88 -64.77
CA GLY A 177 -10.88 -24.03 -65.68
C GLY A 177 -12.18 -24.27 -66.45
N GLU A 178 -13.34 -24.06 -65.84
CA GLU A 178 -14.66 -24.10 -66.50
C GLU A 178 -14.79 -22.96 -67.53
N LEU A 179 -14.40 -21.74 -67.17
CA LEU A 179 -14.38 -20.58 -68.07
C LEU A 179 -13.48 -20.84 -69.29
N GLY A 180 -12.28 -21.40 -69.09
CA GLY A 180 -11.38 -21.75 -70.19
C GLY A 180 -12.01 -22.77 -71.16
N ARG A 181 -12.67 -23.82 -70.64
CA ARG A 181 -13.39 -24.81 -71.45
C ARG A 181 -14.56 -24.19 -72.22
N ALA A 182 -15.32 -23.32 -71.57
CA ALA A 182 -16.42 -22.58 -72.20
C ALA A 182 -15.90 -21.68 -73.33
N GLN A 183 -14.78 -20.99 -73.13
CA GLN A 183 -14.15 -20.12 -74.13
C GLN A 183 -13.64 -20.91 -75.36
N THR A 184 -13.05 -22.10 -75.16
CA THR A 184 -12.68 -22.99 -76.27
C THR A 184 -13.91 -23.46 -77.05
N SER A 185 -14.96 -23.89 -76.34
CA SER A 185 -16.22 -24.33 -76.94
C SER A 185 -16.90 -23.22 -77.75
N LEU A 186 -16.87 -21.98 -77.23
CA LEU A 186 -17.35 -20.79 -77.93
C LEU A 186 -16.55 -20.54 -79.21
N SER A 187 -15.22 -20.60 -79.15
CA SER A 187 -14.36 -20.42 -80.32
C SER A 187 -14.62 -21.48 -81.40
N GLU A 188 -14.81 -22.74 -81.02
CA GLU A 188 -15.19 -23.81 -81.93
C GLU A 188 -16.57 -23.57 -82.55
N ALA A 189 -17.56 -23.17 -81.75
CA ALA A 189 -18.91 -22.86 -82.22
C ALA A 189 -18.91 -21.65 -83.19
N GLU A 190 -18.13 -20.61 -82.89
CA GLU A 190 -17.94 -19.46 -83.77
C GLU A 190 -17.29 -19.86 -85.10
N SER A 191 -16.26 -20.71 -85.06
CA SER A 191 -15.61 -21.24 -86.27
C SER A 191 -16.58 -22.05 -87.13
N LYS A 192 -17.35 -22.96 -86.52
CA LYS A 192 -18.42 -23.72 -87.18
C LYS A 192 -19.49 -22.81 -87.77
N SER A 193 -19.87 -21.75 -87.04
CA SER A 193 -20.84 -20.74 -87.49
C SER A 193 -20.31 -19.96 -88.70
N ARG A 194 -19.02 -19.56 -88.70
CA ARG A 194 -18.36 -18.91 -89.86
C ARG A 194 -18.33 -19.82 -91.07
N MET A 195 -17.96 -21.09 -90.90
CA MET A 195 -17.98 -22.07 -91.99
C MET A 195 -19.39 -22.27 -92.57
N SER A 196 -20.39 -22.41 -91.68
CA SER A 196 -21.79 -22.57 -92.11
C SER A 196 -22.30 -21.32 -92.83
N ARG A 197 -21.93 -20.12 -92.37
CA ARG A 197 -22.24 -18.85 -93.04
C ARG A 197 -21.61 -18.78 -94.43
N ALA A 198 -20.33 -19.13 -94.56
CA ALA A 198 -19.65 -19.18 -95.85
C ALA A 198 -20.28 -20.20 -96.81
N ALA A 199 -20.69 -21.38 -96.31
CA ALA A 199 -21.41 -22.37 -97.09
C ALA A 199 -22.78 -21.85 -97.57
N LEU A 200 -23.53 -21.18 -96.69
CA LEU A 200 -24.79 -20.53 -97.04
C LEU A 200 -24.59 -19.42 -98.09
N GLU A 201 -23.52 -18.64 -97.98
CA GLU A 201 -23.18 -17.62 -98.96
C GLU A 201 -22.80 -18.22 -100.32
N GLY A 202 -22.02 -19.31 -100.32
CA GLY A 202 -21.77 -20.11 -101.52
C GLY A 202 -23.05 -20.67 -102.15
N MET A 203 -23.99 -21.15 -101.35
CA MET A 203 -25.31 -21.57 -101.82
C MET A 203 -26.14 -20.40 -102.36
N ARG A 204 -26.12 -19.23 -101.70
CA ARG A 204 -26.78 -18.01 -102.21
C ARG A 204 -26.21 -17.59 -103.55
N ASN A 205 -24.89 -17.60 -103.72
CA ASN A 205 -24.26 -17.29 -104.99
C ASN A 205 -24.67 -18.29 -106.09
N LYS A 206 -24.75 -19.59 -105.77
CA LYS A 206 -25.31 -20.59 -106.70
C LYS A 206 -26.77 -20.32 -107.03
N ILE A 207 -27.59 -19.94 -106.05
CA ILE A 207 -28.98 -19.54 -106.30
C ILE A 207 -29.03 -18.35 -107.25
N VAL A 208 -28.19 -17.32 -107.06
CA VAL A 208 -28.11 -16.17 -107.98
C VAL A 208 -27.70 -16.60 -109.39
N VAL A 209 -26.73 -17.51 -109.53
CA VAL A 209 -26.34 -18.06 -110.84
C VAL A 209 -27.50 -18.84 -111.46
N ILE A 210 -28.16 -19.71 -110.71
CA ILE A 210 -29.34 -20.46 -111.17
C ILE A 210 -30.48 -19.51 -111.52
N GLU A 211 -30.69 -18.42 -110.77
CA GLU A 211 -31.68 -17.39 -111.07
C GLU A 211 -31.32 -16.63 -112.34
N ALA A 212 -30.03 -16.37 -112.59
CA ALA A 212 -29.55 -15.79 -113.84
C ALA A 212 -29.70 -16.76 -115.02
N GLU A 213 -29.31 -18.03 -114.87
CA GLU A 213 -29.55 -19.10 -115.85
C GLU A 213 -31.05 -19.29 -116.09
N LYS A 214 -31.87 -19.24 -115.05
CA LYS A 214 -33.33 -19.25 -115.16
C LYS A 214 -33.81 -18.00 -115.90
N ALA A 215 -33.25 -16.82 -115.67
CA ALA A 215 -33.60 -15.60 -116.40
C ALA A 215 -33.15 -15.68 -117.87
N GLU A 216 -32.03 -16.31 -118.18
CA GLU A 216 -31.59 -16.61 -119.54
C GLU A 216 -32.49 -17.66 -120.20
N LEU A 217 -32.89 -18.71 -119.47
CA LEU A 217 -33.86 -19.70 -119.90
C LEU A 217 -35.25 -19.10 -120.05
N ILE A 218 -35.64 -18.13 -119.22
CA ILE A 218 -36.86 -17.33 -119.39
C ILE A 218 -36.70 -16.44 -120.62
N SER A 219 -35.55 -15.82 -120.87
CA SER A 219 -35.29 -15.03 -122.07
C SER A 219 -35.30 -15.90 -123.34
N ALA A 220 -34.79 -17.13 -123.26
CA ALA A 220 -34.85 -18.14 -124.30
C ALA A 220 -36.27 -18.70 -124.46
N ALA A 221 -36.99 -18.91 -123.35
CA ALA A 221 -38.40 -19.25 -123.34
C ALA A 221 -39.25 -18.08 -123.87
N GLU A 222 -38.84 -16.82 -123.69
CA GLU A 222 -39.46 -15.62 -124.27
C GLU A 222 -39.14 -15.51 -125.76
N GLN A 223 -37.98 -15.98 -126.23
CA GLN A 223 -37.72 -16.22 -127.66
C GLN A 223 -38.60 -17.35 -128.21
N HIS A 224 -38.87 -18.41 -127.44
CA HIS A 224 -39.85 -19.46 -127.77
C HIS A 224 -41.31 -19.02 -127.59
N GLN A 225 -41.61 -18.05 -126.73
CA GLN A 225 -42.93 -17.45 -126.51
C GLN A 225 -43.24 -16.41 -127.60
N LYS A 226 -42.21 -15.79 -128.21
CA LYS A 226 -42.32 -15.00 -129.46
C LYS A 226 -42.74 -15.83 -130.67
N THR A 227 -42.77 -17.16 -130.55
CA THR A 227 -43.29 -18.11 -131.56
C THR A 227 -44.52 -18.89 -131.09
N LEU A 228 -45.03 -18.63 -129.88
CA LEU A 228 -46.22 -19.29 -129.29
C LEU A 228 -47.11 -18.27 -128.56
N ASP A 229 -47.71 -17.40 -129.37
CA ASP A 229 -49.03 -16.80 -129.14
C ASP A 229 -49.21 -15.77 -128.01
N GLU A 230 -49.80 -14.64 -128.40
CA GLU A 230 -51.05 -14.12 -127.85
C GLU A 230 -51.51 -14.74 -126.49
N GLY A 231 -51.34 -14.04 -125.35
CA GLY A 231 -52.03 -14.43 -124.10
C GLY A 231 -51.50 -13.93 -122.75
N CYS A 232 -51.96 -12.74 -122.33
CA CYS A 232 -52.24 -12.24 -120.95
C CYS A 232 -51.26 -12.36 -119.72
N CYS A 233 -50.77 -11.19 -119.28
CA CYS A 233 -50.96 -10.45 -117.99
C CYS A 233 -50.58 -10.98 -116.56
N ARG A 234 -49.46 -10.42 -116.01
CA ARG A 234 -49.28 -9.52 -114.81
C ARG A 234 -49.44 -9.99 -113.30
N PRO A 235 -48.81 -9.29 -112.31
CA PRO A 235 -47.85 -9.86 -111.33
C PRO A 235 -47.99 -9.42 -109.83
N THR A 236 -46.97 -9.74 -109.00
CA THR A 236 -46.55 -9.15 -107.68
C THR A 236 -47.33 -9.59 -106.43
N ASP A 237 -46.85 -9.63 -105.17
CA ASP A 237 -45.68 -9.06 -104.48
C ASP A 237 -45.54 -9.68 -103.05
N LYS A 238 -44.30 -9.71 -102.51
CA LYS A 238 -43.82 -9.39 -101.13
C LYS A 238 -44.25 -10.12 -99.83
N ALA A 239 -43.19 -10.63 -99.17
CA ALA A 239 -42.71 -10.31 -97.81
C ALA A 239 -43.71 -10.23 -96.63
N GLY A 240 -43.67 -11.23 -95.75
CA GLY A 240 -44.27 -11.17 -94.42
C GLY A 240 -43.98 -12.42 -93.61
N GLY A 241 -42.92 -12.43 -92.80
CA GLY A 241 -42.58 -13.60 -91.96
C GLY A 241 -41.71 -13.34 -90.74
N THR A 242 -41.17 -12.13 -90.56
CA THR A 242 -40.18 -11.82 -89.50
C THR A 242 -40.74 -11.02 -88.32
N LYS A 243 -42.02 -10.62 -88.34
CA LYS A 243 -42.62 -9.82 -87.26
C LYS A 243 -43.06 -10.65 -86.04
N LEU A 244 -43.54 -11.87 -86.26
CA LEU A 244 -44.01 -12.79 -85.20
C LEU A 244 -42.88 -13.41 -84.36
N GLN A 245 -41.66 -13.47 -84.89
CA GLN A 245 -40.51 -14.01 -84.16
C GLN A 245 -39.84 -12.93 -83.28
N ALA A 246 -39.88 -11.66 -83.70
CA ALA A 246 -39.42 -10.51 -82.91
C ALA A 246 -40.38 -10.19 -81.75
N GLU A 247 -41.69 -10.25 -81.97
CA GLU A 247 -42.68 -10.04 -80.89
C GLU A 247 -42.60 -11.14 -79.82
N ARG A 248 -42.29 -12.38 -80.20
CA ARG A 248 -42.10 -13.49 -79.24
C ARG A 248 -40.80 -13.35 -78.42
N MET A 249 -39.71 -12.86 -79.02
CA MET A 249 -38.46 -12.59 -78.27
C MET A 249 -38.58 -11.38 -77.34
N ILE A 250 -39.34 -10.35 -77.72
CA ILE A 250 -39.58 -9.18 -76.86
C ILE A 250 -40.42 -9.60 -75.65
N ALA A 251 -41.46 -10.42 -75.84
CA ALA A 251 -42.28 -10.93 -74.74
C ALA A 251 -41.46 -11.80 -73.76
N GLU A 252 -40.60 -12.69 -74.27
CA GLU A 252 -39.74 -13.54 -73.44
C GLU A 252 -38.63 -12.74 -72.73
N ALA A 253 -38.14 -11.65 -73.34
CA ALA A 253 -37.19 -10.74 -72.71
C ALA A 253 -37.85 -9.89 -71.61
N THR A 254 -39.12 -9.47 -71.81
CA THR A 254 -39.87 -8.74 -70.77
C THR A 254 -40.20 -9.63 -69.59
N GLU A 255 -40.60 -10.88 -69.82
CA GLU A 255 -40.89 -11.86 -68.76
C GLU A 255 -39.64 -12.15 -67.91
N LYS A 256 -38.49 -12.40 -68.57
CA LYS A 256 -37.21 -12.58 -67.86
C LYS A 256 -36.73 -11.32 -67.12
N SER A 257 -37.03 -10.14 -67.65
CA SER A 257 -36.73 -8.88 -66.97
C SER A 257 -37.58 -8.71 -65.71
N ASP A 258 -38.85 -9.09 -65.76
CA ASP A 258 -39.76 -9.02 -64.61
C ASP A 258 -39.40 -10.07 -63.54
N GLU A 259 -38.99 -11.28 -63.95
CA GLU A 259 -38.47 -12.30 -63.03
C GLU A 259 -37.19 -11.84 -62.31
N LEU A 260 -36.24 -11.23 -63.03
CA LEU A 260 -35.04 -10.65 -62.43
C LEU A 260 -35.38 -9.47 -61.51
N ALA A 261 -36.39 -8.66 -61.85
CA ALA A 261 -36.84 -7.57 -61.01
C ALA A 261 -37.48 -8.07 -59.70
N GLU A 262 -38.22 -9.18 -59.72
CA GLU A 262 -38.76 -9.79 -58.50
C GLU A 262 -37.69 -10.51 -57.67
N GLU A 263 -36.73 -11.18 -58.30
CA GLU A 263 -35.61 -11.81 -57.60
C GLU A 263 -34.73 -10.76 -56.89
N THR A 264 -34.43 -9.65 -57.56
CA THR A 264 -33.66 -8.54 -56.95
C THR A 264 -34.41 -7.89 -55.79
N LYS A 265 -35.73 -7.69 -55.88
CA LYS A 265 -36.55 -7.24 -54.74
C LYS A 265 -36.53 -8.22 -53.57
N LEU A 266 -36.54 -9.52 -53.85
CA LEU A 266 -36.48 -10.54 -52.80
C LEU A 266 -35.10 -10.57 -52.13
N GLN A 267 -34.03 -10.43 -52.90
CA GLN A 267 -32.66 -10.31 -52.38
C GLN A 267 -32.50 -9.04 -51.54
N GLU A 268 -32.99 -7.90 -52.00
CA GLU A 268 -32.97 -6.64 -51.25
C GLU A 268 -33.70 -6.79 -49.91
N LYS A 269 -34.90 -7.40 -49.90
CA LYS A 269 -35.63 -7.69 -48.66
C LYS A 269 -34.86 -8.60 -47.71
N ARG A 270 -34.14 -9.60 -48.22
CA ARG A 270 -33.30 -10.49 -47.39
C ARG A 270 -32.15 -9.72 -46.75
N ILE A 271 -31.43 -8.91 -47.53
CA ILE A 271 -30.32 -8.09 -47.04
C ILE A 271 -30.83 -7.09 -45.98
N ILE A 272 -31.98 -6.45 -46.20
CA ILE A 272 -32.58 -5.54 -45.22
C ILE A 272 -32.98 -6.28 -43.93
N ALA A 273 -33.49 -7.50 -44.03
CA ALA A 273 -33.84 -8.29 -42.85
C ALA A 273 -32.60 -8.72 -42.06
N GLU A 274 -31.56 -9.20 -42.74
CA GLU A 274 -30.30 -9.64 -42.14
C GLU A 274 -29.56 -8.47 -41.46
N THR A 275 -29.47 -7.31 -42.13
CA THR A 275 -28.88 -6.10 -41.55
C THR A 275 -29.66 -5.59 -40.34
N LYS A 276 -30.99 -5.68 -40.34
CA LYS A 276 -31.80 -5.34 -39.16
C LYS A 276 -31.57 -6.29 -37.99
N GLU A 277 -31.41 -7.58 -38.26
CA GLU A 277 -31.10 -8.57 -37.23
C GLU A 277 -29.70 -8.34 -36.65
N GLU A 278 -28.71 -8.04 -37.49
CA GLU A 278 -27.35 -7.72 -37.04
C GLU A 278 -27.32 -6.44 -36.19
N ILE A 279 -28.03 -5.39 -36.61
CA ILE A 279 -28.19 -4.16 -35.80
C ILE A 279 -28.85 -4.47 -34.44
N ALA A 280 -29.87 -5.33 -34.41
CA ALA A 280 -30.51 -5.73 -33.16
C ALA A 280 -29.52 -6.47 -32.23
N ARG A 281 -28.73 -7.40 -32.77
CA ARG A 281 -27.69 -8.12 -32.01
C ARG A 281 -26.61 -7.18 -31.48
N LEU A 282 -26.16 -6.23 -32.29
CA LEU A 282 -25.20 -5.20 -31.87
C LEU A 282 -25.77 -4.32 -30.75
N ARG A 283 -27.04 -3.93 -30.86
CA ARG A 283 -27.73 -3.15 -29.81
C ARG A 283 -27.86 -3.92 -28.51
N ASP A 284 -28.19 -5.20 -28.57
CA ASP A 284 -28.30 -6.07 -27.39
C ASP A 284 -26.94 -6.27 -26.72
N THR A 285 -25.88 -6.48 -27.53
CA THR A 285 -24.50 -6.61 -27.03
C THR A 285 -24.04 -5.31 -26.36
N ALA A 286 -24.23 -4.16 -27.01
CA ALA A 286 -23.89 -2.86 -26.44
C ALA A 286 -24.69 -2.58 -25.15
N SER A 287 -25.96 -2.99 -25.09
CA SER A 287 -26.77 -2.85 -23.88
C SER A 287 -26.25 -3.72 -22.73
N GLN A 288 -25.78 -4.93 -23.01
CA GLN A 288 -25.15 -5.80 -22.01
C GLN A 288 -23.82 -5.22 -21.52
N GLU A 289 -22.98 -4.72 -22.42
CA GLU A 289 -21.71 -4.06 -22.06
C GLU A 289 -21.94 -2.82 -21.19
N LEU A 290 -22.96 -2.00 -21.48
CA LEU A 290 -23.32 -0.86 -20.65
C LEU A 290 -23.76 -1.26 -19.23
N VAL A 291 -24.42 -2.42 -19.07
CA VAL A 291 -24.76 -2.95 -17.74
C VAL A 291 -23.48 -3.34 -16.98
N VAL A 292 -22.56 -4.05 -17.64
CA VAL A 292 -21.26 -4.43 -17.03
C VAL A 292 -20.47 -3.19 -16.62
N ILE A 293 -20.39 -2.17 -17.49
CA ILE A 293 -19.70 -0.90 -17.18
C ILE A 293 -20.34 -0.22 -15.95
N ARG A 294 -21.67 -0.21 -15.84
CA ARG A 294 -22.35 0.35 -14.65
C ARG A 294 -21.99 -0.41 -13.37
N GLU A 295 -21.98 -1.74 -13.42
CA GLU A 295 -21.56 -2.56 -12.27
C GLU A 295 -20.11 -2.28 -11.85
N ASP A 296 -19.22 -2.10 -12.82
CA ASP A 296 -17.81 -1.79 -12.53
C ASP A 296 -17.62 -0.36 -11.98
N ILE A 297 -18.39 0.63 -12.47
CA ILE A 297 -18.46 1.96 -11.88
C ILE A 297 -18.93 1.89 -10.42
N ASP A 298 -19.94 1.08 -10.11
CA ASP A 298 -20.43 0.91 -8.75
C ASP A 298 -19.39 0.25 -7.83
N LYS A 299 -18.65 -0.77 -8.32
CA LYS A 299 -17.54 -1.39 -7.59
C LYS A 299 -16.41 -0.39 -7.32
N LEU A 300 -16.00 0.39 -8.32
CA LEU A 300 -14.97 1.42 -8.17
C LEU A 300 -15.41 2.51 -7.17
N ASN A 301 -16.68 2.93 -7.21
CA ASN A 301 -17.23 3.88 -6.25
C ASN A 301 -17.24 3.31 -4.82
N ALA A 302 -17.56 2.02 -4.66
CA ALA A 302 -17.50 1.35 -3.36
C ALA A 302 -16.05 1.30 -2.83
N GLN A 303 -15.08 0.94 -3.67
CA GLN A 303 -13.66 0.96 -3.32
C GLN A 303 -13.17 2.36 -2.94
N ARG A 304 -13.56 3.39 -3.70
CA ARG A 304 -13.23 4.80 -3.39
C ARG A 304 -13.77 5.21 -2.01
N ARG A 305 -15.03 4.86 -1.70
CA ARG A 305 -15.63 5.15 -0.39
C ARG A 305 -14.89 4.43 0.73
N GLN A 306 -14.52 3.17 0.52
CA GLN A 306 -13.76 2.39 1.50
C GLN A 306 -12.40 3.02 1.77
N LEU A 307 -11.64 3.37 0.72
CA LEU A 307 -10.35 4.05 0.86
C LEU A 307 -10.48 5.38 1.64
N HIS A 308 -11.54 6.16 1.40
CA HIS A 308 -11.80 7.38 2.16
C HIS A 308 -12.07 7.11 3.64
N THR A 309 -12.81 6.05 3.98
CA THR A 309 -13.01 5.64 5.37
C THR A 309 -11.70 5.20 6.01
N ASP A 310 -10.93 4.35 5.34
CA ASP A 310 -9.64 3.85 5.83
C ASP A 310 -8.65 5.01 6.08
N LEU A 311 -8.59 5.99 5.18
CA LEU A 311 -7.76 7.19 5.35
C LEU A 311 -8.25 8.06 6.52
N ARG A 312 -9.56 8.22 6.68
CA ARG A 312 -10.14 8.97 7.79
C ARG A 312 -9.81 8.31 9.13
N ASP A 313 -9.94 7.00 9.22
CA ASP A 313 -9.65 6.23 10.42
C ASP A 313 -8.16 6.29 10.76
N LEU A 314 -7.28 6.14 9.76
CA LEU A 314 -5.83 6.31 9.93
C LEU A 314 -5.47 7.71 10.44
N LEU A 315 -6.09 8.76 9.88
CA LEU A 315 -5.88 10.13 10.34
C LEU A 315 -6.39 10.33 11.78
N HIS A 316 -7.54 9.76 12.14
CA HIS A 316 -8.04 9.81 13.52
C HIS A 316 -7.12 9.09 14.48
N ASP A 317 -6.58 7.93 14.12
CA ASP A 317 -5.59 7.19 14.90
C ASP A 317 -4.31 8.02 15.11
N HIS A 318 -3.81 8.69 14.07
CA HIS A 318 -2.65 9.58 14.20
C HIS A 318 -2.94 10.79 15.09
N LEU A 319 -4.10 11.42 14.95
CA LEU A 319 -4.52 12.53 15.81
C LEU A 319 -4.67 12.10 17.27
N ASN A 320 -5.23 10.91 17.53
CA ASN A 320 -5.34 10.34 18.87
C ASN A 320 -3.97 10.05 19.48
N ARG A 321 -3.03 9.50 18.70
CA ARG A 321 -1.65 9.31 19.17
C ARG A 321 -0.98 10.65 19.51
N LEU A 322 -1.16 11.67 18.68
CA LEU A 322 -0.63 13.00 18.94
C LEU A 322 -1.25 13.64 20.20
N SER A 323 -2.54 13.44 20.45
CA SER A 323 -3.21 13.95 21.65
C SER A 323 -2.75 13.22 22.93
N GLU A 324 -2.47 11.92 22.85
CA GLU A 324 -1.84 11.15 23.94
C GLU A 324 -0.43 11.68 24.26
N TYR A 325 0.38 12.01 23.24
CA TYR A 325 1.68 12.66 23.46
C TYR A 325 1.54 14.05 24.09
N ALA A 326 0.54 14.82 23.68
CA ALA A 326 0.30 16.15 24.24
C ALA A 326 -0.18 16.11 25.71
N THR A 327 -0.82 15.03 26.14
CA THR A 327 -1.40 14.91 27.50
C THR A 327 -0.58 14.05 28.46
N GLY A 328 0.26 13.14 27.97
CA GLY A 328 0.83 12.04 28.74
C GLY A 328 2.22 12.23 29.36
N SER A 329 3.00 13.26 29.02
CA SER A 329 4.36 13.39 29.58
C SER A 329 4.87 14.82 29.47
N GLY A 330 4.93 15.52 30.61
CA GLY A 330 5.76 16.72 30.81
C GLY A 330 5.88 17.63 29.60
N GLY A 331 4.77 18.27 29.21
CA GLY A 331 4.82 19.30 28.19
C GLY A 331 5.94 20.29 28.51
N PRO A 332 6.79 20.65 27.53
CA PRO A 332 7.74 21.73 27.70
C PRO A 332 6.98 22.91 28.26
N THR A 333 7.38 23.39 29.44
CA THR A 333 6.78 24.61 30.00
C THR A 333 6.80 25.67 28.92
N THR A 334 5.71 26.41 28.77
CA THR A 334 5.49 27.46 27.74
C THR A 334 6.65 28.44 27.56
N SER A 335 7.57 28.50 28.52
CA SER A 335 8.85 29.22 28.46
C SER A 335 9.81 28.79 27.34
N GLU A 336 9.82 27.52 26.91
CA GLU A 336 10.80 27.07 25.89
C GLU A 336 10.34 27.36 24.44
N TYR A 337 9.02 27.49 24.22
CA TYR A 337 8.49 27.86 22.91
C TYR A 337 8.66 29.37 22.62
N ASP A 338 8.58 30.23 23.63
CA ASP A 338 8.81 31.68 23.45
C ASP A 338 10.25 32.00 23.00
N GLU A 339 11.25 31.24 23.46
CA GLU A 339 12.64 31.44 23.03
C GLU A 339 12.91 30.94 21.59
N LEU A 340 12.16 29.94 21.12
CA LEU A 340 12.26 29.45 19.74
C LEU A 340 11.53 30.36 18.75
N PHE A 341 10.40 30.95 19.13
CA PHE A 341 9.65 31.88 18.27
C PHE A 341 10.20 33.32 18.28
N GLN A 342 10.92 33.75 19.33
CA GLN A 342 11.62 35.06 19.33
C GLN A 342 12.85 35.13 18.41
N LYS A 343 13.35 34.00 17.90
CA LYS A 343 14.48 33.97 16.95
C LYS A 343 14.08 33.86 15.49
N ILE A 344 12.78 33.75 15.21
CA ILE A 344 12.28 33.78 13.83
C ILE A 344 11.85 35.23 13.56
N ASP A 345 12.74 36.01 12.96
CA ASP A 345 12.38 37.32 12.42
C ASP A 345 11.43 37.08 11.23
N PHE A 346 10.13 37.30 11.45
CA PHE A 346 9.08 37.15 10.43
C PHE A 346 9.15 38.18 9.30
N THR A 347 10.15 39.06 9.30
CA THR A 347 10.38 40.07 8.27
C THR A 347 10.75 39.46 6.91
N GLU A 348 11.33 38.25 6.86
CA GLU A 348 11.67 37.57 5.60
C GLU A 348 10.50 36.77 4.99
N LEU A 349 9.42 36.50 5.73
CA LEU A 349 8.26 35.76 5.22
C LEU A 349 7.19 36.65 4.59
N ALA A 350 7.19 37.95 4.89
CA ALA A 350 6.27 38.91 4.29
C ALA A 350 6.56 39.19 2.80
N GLU A 351 7.77 38.89 2.30
CA GLU A 351 8.13 39.08 0.89
C GLU A 351 7.76 37.88 -0.01
N LEU A 352 7.27 36.77 0.55
CA LEU A 352 6.85 35.58 -0.20
C LEU A 352 5.34 35.46 -0.39
N GLU A 353 4.54 36.30 0.27
CA GLU A 353 3.07 36.23 0.21
C GLU A 353 2.46 37.03 -0.96
N ASP A 354 3.25 37.87 -1.64
CA ASP A 354 2.78 38.65 -2.81
C ASP A 354 2.82 37.88 -4.15
N ASP A 355 3.47 36.71 -4.21
CA ASP A 355 3.55 35.89 -5.44
C ASP A 355 2.54 34.71 -5.47
N ALA A 356 1.79 34.47 -4.39
CA ALA A 356 0.82 33.37 -4.30
C ALA A 356 -0.64 33.77 -4.63
N ALA A 357 -0.92 35.06 -4.85
CA ALA A 357 -2.28 35.56 -5.07
C ALA A 357 -2.81 35.41 -6.51
N LEU A 358 -2.20 34.56 -7.35
CA LEU A 358 -2.59 34.39 -8.77
C LEU A 358 -3.28 33.06 -9.11
N ASP A 359 -3.40 32.09 -8.18
CA ASP A 359 -4.00 30.78 -8.48
C ASP A 359 -5.37 30.51 -7.83
N GLU A 360 -5.98 31.49 -7.16
CA GLU A 360 -7.31 31.34 -6.54
C GLU A 360 -8.43 31.92 -7.43
N ILE A 361 -8.52 31.48 -8.69
CA ILE A 361 -9.71 31.70 -9.55
C ILE A 361 -10.04 30.43 -10.36
N ILE A 362 -10.11 29.25 -9.75
CA ILE A 362 -10.86 28.13 -10.33
C ILE A 362 -11.51 27.33 -9.20
N GLY A 363 -12.84 27.40 -9.09
CA GLY A 363 -13.59 26.40 -8.34
C GLY A 363 -14.72 26.94 -7.47
N ASN A 364 -15.70 27.62 -8.07
CA ASN A 364 -17.03 27.66 -7.46
C ASN A 364 -18.12 27.79 -8.53
N GLU A 365 -18.38 26.70 -9.25
CA GLU A 365 -19.62 26.52 -9.99
C GLU A 365 -20.37 25.31 -9.41
N GLN A 366 -21.44 25.64 -8.69
CA GLN A 366 -22.52 24.72 -8.37
C GLN A 366 -23.16 24.20 -9.65
N PRO A 367 -23.58 22.92 -9.70
CA PRO A 367 -24.44 22.45 -10.77
C PRO A 367 -25.86 22.96 -10.49
N SER A 368 -26.28 24.01 -11.19
CA SER A 368 -27.71 24.32 -11.34
C SER A 368 -28.27 23.45 -12.46
N ASP A 369 -29.06 22.46 -12.08
CA ASP A 369 -30.13 21.90 -12.89
C ASP A 369 -30.92 23.05 -13.54
N GLU A 370 -30.89 23.13 -14.88
CA GLU A 370 -31.90 23.70 -15.79
C GLU A 370 -31.23 24.15 -17.09
N GLN A 371 -31.06 23.24 -18.06
CA GLN A 371 -31.15 23.65 -19.47
C GLN A 371 -32.03 22.68 -20.26
N ALA A 372 -33.18 23.24 -20.59
CA ALA A 372 -34.18 22.75 -21.52
C ALA A 372 -33.55 22.42 -22.88
N GLY A 373 -34.04 21.32 -23.46
CA GLY A 373 -33.57 20.80 -24.74
C GLY A 373 -33.53 21.83 -25.85
N GLU A 374 -32.39 21.87 -26.53
CA GLU A 374 -32.30 22.48 -27.85
C GLU A 374 -33.25 21.73 -28.79
N SER A 375 -34.26 22.43 -29.30
CA SER A 375 -35.21 21.87 -30.26
C SER A 375 -34.49 21.47 -31.55
N GLU A 376 -34.87 20.29 -32.07
CA GLU A 376 -34.32 19.62 -33.27
C GLU A 376 -34.22 20.52 -34.52
N GLU A 377 -34.99 21.61 -34.55
CA GLU A 377 -34.98 22.62 -35.61
C GLU A 377 -33.70 23.48 -35.64
N ASN A 378 -33.06 23.72 -34.49
CA ASN A 378 -31.78 24.44 -34.40
C ASN A 378 -30.57 23.61 -34.83
N LEU A 379 -30.64 22.27 -34.72
CA LEU A 379 -29.60 21.37 -35.22
C LEU A 379 -29.65 21.25 -36.75
N ARG A 380 -30.85 21.33 -37.35
CA ARG A 380 -31.02 21.27 -38.81
C ARG A 380 -30.53 22.51 -39.55
N THR A 381 -30.56 23.69 -38.93
CA THR A 381 -30.03 24.91 -39.53
C THR A 381 -28.50 24.95 -39.46
N LYS A 382 -27.89 24.54 -38.34
CA LYS A 382 -26.41 24.46 -38.20
C LYS A 382 -25.75 23.45 -39.15
N LEU A 383 -26.43 22.36 -39.53
CA LEU A 383 -25.93 21.40 -40.52
C LEU A 383 -25.97 21.92 -41.96
N LYS A 384 -26.84 22.87 -42.29
CA LYS A 384 -26.91 23.48 -43.63
C LYS A 384 -25.79 24.49 -43.89
N ASP A 385 -25.26 25.12 -42.84
CA ASP A 385 -24.16 26.10 -42.93
C ASP A 385 -22.76 25.47 -42.80
N GLY A 386 -22.64 24.14 -42.92
CA GLY A 386 -21.35 23.45 -42.93
C GLY A 386 -20.66 23.34 -41.56
N GLY A 387 -21.42 23.54 -40.47
CA GLY A 387 -20.92 23.34 -39.11
C GLY A 387 -20.78 21.87 -38.75
N ILE A 388 -19.56 21.44 -38.40
CA ILE A 388 -19.29 20.11 -37.84
C ILE A 388 -19.80 20.12 -36.39
N ALA A 389 -20.89 19.40 -36.12
CA ALA A 389 -21.36 19.18 -34.76
C ALA A 389 -20.45 18.17 -34.07
N TYR A 390 -19.66 18.63 -33.11
CA TYR A 390 -18.95 17.76 -32.18
C TYR A 390 -19.97 17.27 -31.16
N LEU A 391 -20.38 16.01 -31.28
CA LEU A 391 -21.03 15.31 -30.20
C LEU A 391 -19.94 15.02 -29.17
N SER A 392 -19.93 15.79 -28.09
CA SER A 392 -19.19 15.47 -26.89
C SER A 392 -19.89 14.28 -26.22
N ASP A 393 -19.21 13.14 -26.19
CA ASP A 393 -19.62 12.00 -25.37
C ASP A 393 -19.37 12.37 -23.90
N GLU A 394 -20.46 12.63 -23.15
CA GLU A 394 -20.51 12.61 -21.69
C GLU A 394 -21.32 11.40 -21.20
#